data_AF-T1HY77-F1
#
_entry.id   AF-T1HY77-F1
#
_cell.length_a   1.000
_cell.length_b   1.000
_cell.length_c   1.000
_cell.angle_alpha   90.00
_cell.angle_beta   90.00
_cell.angle_gamma   90.00
#
_symmetry.space_group_name_H-M   'P 1'
#
loop_
_entity.id
_entity.type
_entity.pdbx_description
1 polymer ?
#
loop_
_entity_poly.entity_id
_entity_poly.type
_entity_poly.pdbx_seq_one_letter_code
_entity_poly.pdbx_strand_id
1 'polypeptide(L)'
;MVISPNLIRILIGWDGLGLVSYCLVIYFQNFKSYSAGMLTILANRIGDVAILLSISWILNYGLSLITITMAGLRANVEYDLRKVIALSTLRQLGLIMSILFLGFPILAFLHLLTHAFFMALLFMCAGVIIHCINDSQDMRHIGGIINNLPFTCACFCISNLSLCGFPFIAGFYSKDIIIEIITSSMGS
;
A
#
# COMPACT_ATOMS: atom_id res chain seq x y z
N MET A 1 -10.48 -13.60 13.10
CA MET A 1 -10.98 -12.22 12.89
C MET A 1 -11.32 -11.98 11.43
N VAL A 2 -10.40 -12.23 10.49
CA VAL A 2 -10.70 -12.17 9.04
C VAL A 2 -11.73 -13.24 8.61
N ILE A 3 -11.74 -14.40 9.27
CA ILE A 3 -12.59 -15.56 8.90
C ILE A 3 -13.97 -15.52 9.60
N SER A 4 -14.25 -14.57 10.49
CA SER A 4 -15.51 -14.60 11.24
C SER A 4 -16.69 -14.06 10.42
N PRO A 5 -17.80 -14.81 10.29
CA PRO A 5 -18.98 -14.37 9.54
C PRO A 5 -19.82 -13.30 10.27
N ASN A 6 -19.54 -13.03 11.56
CA ASN A 6 -20.30 -12.07 12.36
C ASN A 6 -19.76 -10.65 12.20
N LEU A 7 -20.62 -9.71 11.75
CA LEU A 7 -20.31 -8.28 11.58
C LEU A 7 -19.68 -7.65 12.83
N ILE A 8 -20.19 -7.97 14.02
CA ILE A 8 -19.68 -7.47 15.30
C ILE A 8 -18.21 -7.86 15.52
N ARG A 9 -17.84 -9.09 15.15
CA ARG A 9 -16.44 -9.56 15.28
C ARG A 9 -15.51 -8.88 14.27
N ILE A 10 -16.03 -8.47 13.12
CA ILE A 10 -15.28 -7.70 12.12
C ILE A 10 -15.04 -6.27 12.63
N LEU A 11 -16.07 -5.61 13.19
CA LEU A 11 -15.95 -4.26 13.77
C LEU A 11 -14.98 -4.21 14.96
N ILE A 12 -15.08 -5.15 15.90
CA ILE A 12 -14.10 -5.28 17.01
C ILE A 12 -12.68 -5.42 16.48
N GLY A 13 -12.54 -6.15 15.37
CA GLY A 13 -11.26 -6.34 14.75
C GLY A 13 -10.69 -5.11 14.06
N TRP A 14 -11.55 -4.33 13.42
CA TRP A 14 -11.19 -3.05 12.82
C TRP A 14 -10.68 -2.06 13.88
N ASP A 15 -11.41 -1.91 14.99
CA ASP A 15 -10.99 -1.07 16.13
C ASP A 15 -9.66 -1.57 16.73
N GLY A 16 -9.49 -2.89 16.84
CA GLY A 16 -8.26 -3.50 17.35
C GLY A 16 -7.04 -3.19 16.49
N LEU A 17 -7.16 -3.26 15.15
CA LEU A 17 -6.07 -2.91 14.23
C LEU A 17 -5.67 -1.44 14.35
N GLY A 18 -6.66 -0.53 14.49
CA GLY A 18 -6.42 0.89 14.72
C GLY A 18 -5.61 1.15 15.99
N LEU A 19 -5.97 0.52 17.11
CA LEU A 19 -5.25 0.66 18.39
C LEU A 19 -3.82 0.11 18.31
N VAL A 20 -3.62 -1.06 17.71
CA VAL A 20 -2.27 -1.65 17.55
C VAL A 20 -1.38 -0.73 16.70
N SER A 21 -1.92 -0.14 15.63
CA SER A 21 -1.18 0.79 14.78
C SER A 21 -0.74 2.05 15.55
N TYR A 22 -1.63 2.60 16.38
CA TYR A 22 -1.32 3.76 17.24
C TYR A 22 -0.17 3.45 18.22
N CYS A 23 -0.25 2.31 18.91
CA CYS A 23 0.78 1.89 19.87
C CYS A 23 2.14 1.72 19.19
N LEU A 24 2.18 1.15 17.98
CA LEU A 24 3.42 1.00 17.21
C LEU A 24 4.01 2.35 16.79
N VAL A 25 3.18 3.32 16.40
CA VAL A 25 3.65 4.64 15.95
C VAL A 25 4.25 5.45 17.10
N ILE A 26 3.72 5.33 18.32
CA ILE A 26 4.18 6.09 19.50
C ILE A 26 5.40 5.48 20.19
N TYR A 27 5.79 4.26 19.82
CA TYR A 27 6.89 3.53 20.45
C TYR A 27 8.19 4.35 20.66
N PHE A 28 8.55 5.22 19.70
CA PHE A 28 9.77 6.03 19.76
C PHE A 28 9.65 7.34 20.57
N GLN A 29 8.50 7.63 21.19
CA GLN A 29 8.26 8.75 22.13
C GLN A 29 8.74 10.15 21.68
N ASN A 30 8.77 10.40 20.37
CA ASN A 30 9.21 11.69 19.80
C ASN A 30 8.00 12.59 19.48
N PHE A 31 8.15 13.92 19.55
CA PHE A 31 7.09 14.88 19.22
C PHE A 31 6.45 14.64 17.83
N LYS A 32 7.27 14.32 16.82
CA LYS A 32 6.80 13.96 15.47
C LYS A 32 6.03 12.65 15.43
N SER A 33 6.37 11.70 16.31
CA SER A 33 5.71 10.41 16.43
C SER A 33 4.38 10.54 17.19
N TYR A 34 4.30 11.41 18.19
CA TYR A 34 3.02 11.74 18.86
C TYR A 34 2.01 12.40 17.92
N SER A 35 2.44 13.37 17.11
CA SER A 35 1.56 14.01 16.13
C SER A 35 1.10 13.03 15.04
N ALA A 36 1.99 12.15 14.57
CA ALA A 36 1.64 11.07 13.66
C ALA A 36 0.68 10.05 14.30
N GLY A 37 0.90 9.68 15.57
CA GLY A 37 0.02 8.80 16.33
C GLY A 37 -1.38 9.38 16.46
N MET A 38 -1.50 10.67 16.79
CA MET A 38 -2.80 11.32 16.85
C MET A 38 -3.51 11.35 15.50
N LEU A 39 -2.77 11.52 14.40
CA LEU A 39 -3.31 11.41 13.04
C LEU A 39 -3.84 9.99 12.75
N THR A 40 -3.16 8.93 13.21
CA THR A 40 -3.62 7.54 12.99
C THR A 40 -4.96 7.22 13.66
N ILE A 41 -5.17 7.66 14.91
CA ILE A 41 -6.46 7.48 15.60
C ILE A 41 -7.56 8.24 14.86
N LEU A 42 -7.28 9.47 14.47
CA LEU A 42 -8.27 10.33 13.82
C LEU A 42 -8.65 9.79 12.44
N ALA A 43 -7.68 9.28 11.68
CA ALA A 43 -7.92 8.59 10.41
C ALA A 43 -8.75 7.31 10.60
N ASN A 44 -8.53 6.54 11.68
CA ASN A 44 -9.33 5.34 11.95
C ASN A 44 -10.81 5.67 12.18
N ARG A 45 -11.10 6.76 12.90
CA ARG A 45 -12.48 7.25 13.11
C ARG A 45 -13.15 7.74 11.83
N ILE A 46 -12.40 8.39 10.93
CA ILE A 46 -12.91 8.73 9.60
C ILE A 46 -13.20 7.45 8.80
N GLY A 47 -12.37 6.41 8.97
CA GLY A 47 -12.59 5.08 8.40
C GLY A 47 -13.90 4.44 8.84
N ASP A 48 -14.27 4.55 10.12
CA ASP A 48 -15.56 4.06 10.65
C ASP A 48 -16.76 4.71 9.93
N VAL A 49 -16.68 6.02 9.66
CA VAL A 49 -17.70 6.77 8.91
C VAL A 49 -17.71 6.36 7.42
N ALA A 50 -16.54 6.09 6.84
CA ALA A 50 -16.42 5.65 5.45
C ALA A 50 -16.99 4.23 5.24
N ILE A 51 -16.85 3.32 6.21
CA ILE A 51 -17.47 1.99 6.17
C ILE A 51 -18.99 2.12 6.12
N LEU A 52 -19.58 3.00 6.94
CA LEU A 52 -21.02 3.27 6.92
C LEU A 52 -21.49 3.88 5.58
N LEU A 53 -20.68 4.77 4.99
CA LEU A 53 -20.93 5.36 3.66
C LEU A 53 -20.85 4.33 2.53
N SER A 54 -19.91 3.38 2.61
CA SER A 54 -19.75 2.31 1.61
C SER A 54 -20.94 1.35 1.56
N ILE A 55 -21.64 1.17 2.69
CA ILE A 55 -22.90 0.42 2.77
C ILE A 55 -24.05 1.22 2.13
N SER A 56 -23.97 2.55 2.15
CA SER A 56 -25.06 3.44 1.69
C SER A 56 -25.05 3.74 0.20
N TRP A 57 -23.92 3.78 -0.49
CA TRP A 57 -23.88 3.83 -1.96
C TRP A 57 -22.47 3.62 -2.51
N ILE A 58 -22.45 2.99 -3.68
CA ILE A 58 -21.30 2.79 -4.57
C ILE A 58 -20.89 4.17 -5.08
N LEU A 59 -20.04 4.86 -4.34
CA LEU A 59 -19.33 6.02 -4.86
C LEU A 59 -18.19 5.54 -5.76
N ASN A 60 -18.56 5.37 -7.03
CA ASN A 60 -17.81 5.53 -8.27
C ASN A 60 -16.31 5.17 -8.32
N TYR A 61 -15.98 4.40 -9.37
CA TYR A 61 -14.65 4.20 -9.96
C TYR A 61 -13.76 5.47 -10.02
N GLY A 62 -14.37 6.66 -10.08
CA GLY A 62 -13.67 7.95 -10.07
C GLY A 62 -12.81 8.20 -8.83
N LEU A 63 -13.23 7.79 -7.63
CA LEU A 63 -12.43 7.97 -6.41
C LEU A 63 -11.13 7.16 -6.47
N SER A 64 -11.21 5.90 -6.90
CA SER A 64 -10.01 5.07 -7.11
C SER A 64 -9.06 5.69 -8.12
N LEU A 65 -9.56 6.21 -9.25
CA LEU A 65 -8.72 6.82 -10.28
C LEU A 65 -8.02 8.10 -9.78
N ILE A 66 -8.71 8.93 -9.00
CA ILE A 66 -8.11 10.13 -8.37
C ILE A 66 -7.00 9.72 -7.39
N THR A 67 -7.20 8.68 -6.59
CA THR A 67 -6.16 8.22 -5.66
C THR A 67 -4.91 7.70 -6.38
N ILE A 68 -5.08 6.94 -7.47
CA ILE A 68 -3.96 6.43 -8.27
C ILE A 68 -3.16 7.58 -8.88
N THR A 69 -3.85 8.55 -9.49
CA THR A 69 -3.21 9.69 -10.15
C THR A 69 -2.50 10.61 -9.15
N MET A 70 -3.15 10.95 -8.04
CA MET A 70 -2.57 11.80 -6.98
C MET A 70 -1.34 11.15 -6.33
N ALA A 71 -1.42 9.85 -6.02
CA ALA A 71 -0.30 9.12 -5.45
C ALA A 71 0.88 8.98 -6.44
N GLY A 72 0.59 8.85 -7.73
CA GLY A 72 1.61 8.80 -8.79
C GLY A 72 2.35 10.13 -8.96
N LEU A 73 1.63 11.25 -8.99
CA LEU A 73 2.23 12.57 -9.11
C LEU A 73 3.10 12.90 -7.89
N ARG A 74 2.60 12.62 -6.68
CA ARG A 74 3.34 12.92 -5.44
C ARG A 74 4.60 12.07 -5.29
N ALA A 75 4.58 10.82 -5.76
CA ALA A 75 5.74 9.93 -5.68
C ALA A 75 6.97 10.46 -6.44
N ASN A 76 6.78 11.26 -7.49
CA ASN A 76 7.88 11.82 -8.29
C ASN A 76 8.59 13.01 -7.62
N VAL A 77 7.95 13.65 -6.64
CA VAL A 77 8.49 14.84 -5.96
C VAL A 77 9.14 14.48 -4.62
N GLU A 78 8.77 13.35 -4.03
CA GLU A 78 9.23 12.96 -2.69
C GLU A 78 10.63 12.34 -2.74
N TYR A 79 11.52 12.79 -1.85
CA TYR A 79 12.91 12.31 -1.76
C TYR A 79 13.15 11.27 -0.66
N ASP A 80 12.20 11.09 0.26
CA ASP A 80 12.32 10.11 1.35
C ASP A 80 11.92 8.69 0.87
N LEU A 81 12.86 7.73 0.98
CA LEU A 81 12.66 6.36 0.48
C LEU A 81 11.38 5.70 1.03
N ARG A 82 11.15 5.79 2.36
CA ARG A 82 9.98 5.18 3.01
C ARG A 82 8.66 5.77 2.50
N LYS A 83 8.64 7.07 2.19
CA LYS A 83 7.42 7.74 1.69
C LYS A 83 7.16 7.41 0.23
N VAL A 84 8.19 7.29 -0.61
CA VAL A 84 8.03 6.83 -2.00
C VAL A 84 7.44 5.42 -2.04
N ILE A 85 7.93 4.51 -1.19
CA ILE A 85 7.36 3.16 -1.07
C ILE A 85 5.92 3.22 -0.55
N ALA A 86 5.62 4.03 0.46
CA ALA A 86 4.24 4.21 0.94
C ALA A 86 3.30 4.72 -0.17
N LEU A 87 3.71 5.70 -0.98
CA LEU A 87 2.93 6.20 -2.12
C LEU A 87 2.74 5.13 -3.20
N SER A 88 3.67 4.19 -3.36
CA SER A 88 3.49 3.02 -4.23
C SER A 88 2.41 2.06 -3.70
N THR A 89 2.28 1.87 -2.39
CA THR A 89 1.18 1.09 -1.78
C THR A 89 -0.18 1.76 -1.96
N LEU A 90 -0.23 3.09 -1.84
CA LEU A 90 -1.45 3.86 -2.04
C LEU A 90 -1.98 3.72 -3.47
N ARG A 91 -1.10 3.72 -4.48
CA ARG A 91 -1.49 3.46 -5.89
C ARG A 91 -2.07 2.06 -6.09
N GLN A 92 -1.46 1.04 -5.49
CA GLN A 92 -1.91 -0.35 -5.61
C GLN A 92 -3.24 -0.56 -4.87
N LEU A 93 -3.41 0.05 -3.70
CA LEU A 93 -4.70 0.05 -3.00
C LEU A 93 -5.79 0.73 -3.85
N GLY A 94 -5.47 1.84 -4.53
CA GLY A 94 -6.36 2.49 -5.49
C GLY A 94 -6.80 1.54 -6.63
N LEU A 95 -5.87 0.74 -7.18
CA LEU A 95 -6.19 -0.30 -8.18
C LEU A 95 -7.08 -1.41 -7.60
N ILE A 96 -6.81 -1.87 -6.38
CA ILE A 96 -7.64 -2.86 -5.68
C ILE A 96 -9.07 -2.33 -5.52
N MET A 97 -9.22 -1.06 -5.13
CA MET A 97 -10.52 -0.41 -4.99
C MET A 97 -11.26 -0.31 -6.33
N SER A 98 -10.57 0.01 -7.44
CA SER A 98 -11.23 0.07 -8.76
C SER A 98 -11.84 -1.27 -9.19
N ILE A 99 -11.20 -2.40 -8.85
CA ILE A 99 -11.69 -3.75 -9.21
C ILE A 99 -12.87 -4.17 -8.34
N LEU A 100 -12.83 -3.81 -7.05
CA LEU A 100 -13.95 -4.05 -6.15
C LEU A 100 -15.22 -3.34 -6.64
N PHE A 101 -15.08 -2.12 -7.17
CA PHE A 101 -16.20 -1.39 -7.77
C PHE A 101 -16.71 -2.02 -9.07
N LEU A 102 -15.85 -2.69 -9.85
CA LEU A 102 -16.24 -3.44 -11.06
C LEU A 102 -16.91 -4.79 -10.74
N GLY A 103 -16.97 -5.20 -9.47
CA GLY A 103 -17.69 -6.40 -9.04
C GLY A 103 -16.88 -7.70 -9.12
N PHE A 104 -15.54 -7.64 -9.21
CA PHE A 104 -14.67 -8.83 -9.25
C PHE A 104 -13.87 -9.02 -7.94
N PRO A 105 -14.51 -9.46 -6.83
CA PRO A 105 -13.86 -9.54 -5.52
C PRO A 105 -12.75 -10.60 -5.43
N ILE A 106 -12.87 -11.70 -6.20
CA ILE A 106 -11.86 -12.78 -6.19
C ILE A 106 -10.54 -12.29 -6.79
N LEU A 107 -10.59 -11.51 -7.87
CA LEU A 107 -9.42 -10.91 -8.51
C LEU A 107 -8.78 -9.85 -7.60
N ALA A 108 -9.61 -9.03 -6.94
CA ALA A 108 -9.14 -8.05 -5.96
C ALA A 108 -8.40 -8.73 -4.79
N PHE A 109 -8.91 -9.87 -4.30
CA PHE A 109 -8.25 -10.65 -3.25
C PHE A 109 -6.92 -11.24 -3.73
N LEU A 110 -6.87 -11.80 -4.94
CA LEU A 110 -5.64 -12.33 -5.53
C LEU A 110 -4.57 -11.23 -5.63
N HIS A 111 -4.94 -10.04 -6.13
CA HIS A 111 -4.02 -8.92 -6.26
C HIS A 111 -3.57 -8.37 -4.90
N LEU A 112 -4.47 -8.31 -3.91
CA LEU A 112 -4.12 -7.93 -2.54
C LEU A 112 -3.05 -8.86 -1.95
N LEU A 113 -3.17 -10.17 -2.19
CA LEU A 113 -2.21 -11.16 -1.70
C LEU A 113 -0.82 -10.98 -2.34
N THR A 114 -0.76 -10.88 -3.67
CA THR A 114 0.52 -10.70 -4.39
C THR A 114 1.17 -9.37 -4.00
N HIS A 115 0.39 -8.30 -3.90
CA HIS A 115 0.82 -6.99 -3.43
C HIS A 115 1.41 -7.05 -2.01
N ALA A 116 0.75 -7.74 -1.07
CA ALA A 116 1.21 -7.82 0.32
C ALA A 116 2.61 -8.45 0.44
N PHE A 117 2.86 -9.54 -0.30
CA PHE A 117 4.18 -10.19 -0.30
C PHE A 117 5.29 -9.27 -0.83
N PHE A 118 5.06 -8.61 -1.97
CA PHE A 118 6.10 -7.75 -2.57
C PHE A 118 6.32 -6.44 -1.81
N MET A 119 5.28 -5.88 -1.19
CA MET A 119 5.45 -4.70 -0.35
C MET A 119 6.18 -5.01 0.95
N ALA A 120 5.92 -6.17 1.57
CA ALA A 120 6.69 -6.60 2.73
C ALA A 120 8.19 -6.74 2.37
N LEU A 121 8.49 -7.32 1.20
CA LEU A 121 9.87 -7.44 0.70
C LEU A 121 10.52 -6.06 0.48
N LEU A 122 9.80 -5.10 -0.12
CA LEU A 122 10.31 -3.74 -0.36
C LEU A 122 10.61 -2.99 0.93
N PHE A 123 9.69 -3.01 1.90
CA PHE A 123 9.90 -2.35 3.18
C PHE A 123 11.05 -2.97 3.96
N MET A 124 11.22 -4.29 3.90
CA MET A 124 12.35 -4.98 4.53
C MET A 124 13.68 -4.61 3.87
N CYS A 125 13.76 -4.65 2.53
CA CYS A 125 14.97 -4.26 1.81
C CYS A 125 15.33 -2.79 2.04
N ALA A 126 14.35 -1.89 2.02
CA ALA A 126 14.54 -0.48 2.33
C ALA A 126 15.02 -0.27 3.77
N GLY A 127 14.53 -1.06 4.73
CA GLY A 127 14.98 -1.02 6.12
C GLY A 127 16.47 -1.37 6.27
N VAL A 128 16.93 -2.44 5.59
CA VAL A 128 18.35 -2.81 5.59
C VAL A 128 19.20 -1.73 4.92
N ILE A 129 18.74 -1.16 3.81
CA ILE A 129 19.44 -0.06 3.12
C ILE A 129 19.60 1.16 4.05
N ILE A 130 18.53 1.59 4.72
CA ILE A 130 18.54 2.74 5.63
C ILE A 130 19.49 2.47 6.81
N HIS A 131 19.45 1.27 7.38
CA HIS A 131 20.31 0.90 8.50
C HIS A 131 21.80 0.91 8.10
N CYS A 132 22.14 0.42 6.91
CA CYS A 132 23.52 0.40 6.43
C CYS A 132 24.07 1.79 6.08
N ILE A 133 23.22 2.81 5.92
CA ILE A 133 23.61 4.20 5.63
C ILE A 133 23.32 5.08 6.84
N ASN A 134 23.49 4.53 8.05
CA ASN A 134 23.38 5.23 9.34
C ASN A 134 22.09 6.06 9.48
N ASP A 135 20.95 5.42 9.20
CA ASP A 135 19.60 5.99 9.33
C ASP A 135 19.26 7.16 8.38
N SER A 136 20.08 7.41 7.35
CA SER A 136 19.73 8.37 6.30
C SER A 136 18.60 7.85 5.40
N GLN A 137 17.58 8.69 5.22
CA GLN A 137 16.32 8.34 4.52
C GLN A 137 16.26 8.89 3.09
N ASP A 138 17.07 9.93 2.85
CA ASP A 138 17.06 10.75 1.64
C ASP A 138 17.69 9.98 0.47
N MET A 139 16.92 9.75 -0.59
CA MET A 139 17.38 9.02 -1.79
C MET A 139 18.61 9.66 -2.46
N ARG A 140 18.86 10.95 -2.22
CA ARG A 140 20.02 11.68 -2.76
C ARG A 140 21.36 11.21 -2.17
N HIS A 141 21.34 10.66 -0.96
CA HIS A 141 22.52 10.13 -0.28
C HIS A 141 22.68 8.61 -0.47
N ILE A 142 21.72 7.98 -1.14
CA ILE A 142 21.64 6.53 -1.39
C ILE A 142 22.27 6.26 -2.76
N GLY A 143 23.58 5.99 -2.79
CA GLY A 143 24.34 5.69 -4.01
C GLY A 143 25.29 4.51 -3.86
N GLY A 144 25.50 3.74 -4.92
CA GLY A 144 26.54 2.69 -4.96
C GLY A 144 26.29 1.43 -4.10
N ILE A 145 25.08 1.23 -3.59
CA ILE A 145 24.77 0.15 -2.62
C ILE A 145 24.90 -1.25 -3.23
N ILE A 146 24.78 -1.37 -4.55
CA ILE A 146 24.88 -2.65 -5.26
C ILE A 146 26.19 -3.39 -4.95
N ASN A 147 27.29 -2.65 -4.76
CA ASN A 147 28.59 -3.24 -4.47
C ASN A 147 28.69 -3.76 -3.02
N ASN A 148 27.97 -3.14 -2.08
CA ASN A 148 28.05 -3.47 -0.67
C ASN A 148 27.03 -4.54 -0.27
N LEU A 149 25.82 -4.48 -0.84
CA LEU A 149 24.70 -5.35 -0.51
C LEU A 149 24.02 -5.88 -1.78
N PRO A 150 24.69 -6.75 -2.56
CA PRO A 150 24.17 -7.20 -3.86
C PRO A 150 22.85 -7.97 -3.72
N PHE A 151 22.69 -8.76 -2.65
CA PHE A 151 21.49 -9.55 -2.44
C PHE A 151 20.26 -8.67 -2.12
N THR A 152 20.38 -7.68 -1.23
CA THR A 152 19.25 -6.80 -0.90
C THR A 152 18.89 -5.91 -2.09
N CYS A 153 19.87 -5.47 -2.88
CA CYS A 153 19.62 -4.75 -4.13
C CYS A 153 18.89 -5.63 -5.15
N ALA A 154 19.27 -6.90 -5.30
CA ALA A 154 18.56 -7.84 -6.19
C ALA A 154 17.11 -8.05 -5.74
N CYS A 155 16.86 -8.31 -4.46
CA CYS A 155 15.52 -8.44 -3.90
C CYS A 155 14.69 -7.16 -4.10
N PHE A 156 15.26 -5.99 -3.82
CA PHE A 156 14.62 -4.69 -4.03
C PHE A 156 14.22 -4.48 -5.51
N CYS A 157 15.10 -4.83 -6.45
CA CYS A 157 14.80 -4.79 -7.88
C CYS A 157 13.68 -5.77 -8.28
N ILE A 158 13.72 -7.02 -7.82
CA ILE A 158 12.69 -8.03 -8.11
C ILE A 158 11.31 -7.55 -7.64
N SER A 159 11.22 -6.97 -6.45
CA SER A 159 9.96 -6.42 -5.96
C SER A 159 9.49 -5.18 -6.72
N ASN A 160 10.38 -4.28 -7.16
CA ASN A 160 9.96 -3.16 -8.00
C ASN A 160 9.47 -3.63 -9.36
N LEU A 161 10.11 -4.66 -9.93
CA LEU A 161 9.73 -5.27 -11.19
C LEU A 161 8.36 -5.96 -11.10
N SER A 162 8.06 -6.62 -9.97
CA SER A 162 6.75 -7.21 -9.72
C SER A 162 5.65 -6.15 -9.53
N LEU A 163 5.96 -5.02 -8.88
CA LEU A 163 5.03 -3.90 -8.75
C LEU A 163 4.73 -3.24 -10.10
N CYS A 164 5.70 -3.15 -11.01
CA CYS A 164 5.48 -2.65 -12.37
C CYS A 164 4.68 -3.62 -13.25
N GLY A 165 4.55 -4.90 -12.84
CA GLY A 165 3.83 -5.91 -13.61
C GLY A 165 4.65 -6.48 -14.76
N PHE A 166 5.96 -6.69 -14.58
CA PHE A 166 6.79 -7.31 -15.63
C PHE A 166 6.36 -8.77 -15.90
N PRO A 167 6.39 -9.22 -17.17
CA PRO A 167 5.93 -10.55 -17.55
C PRO A 167 6.62 -11.66 -16.75
N PHE A 168 5.87 -12.74 -16.47
CA PHE A 168 6.32 -13.93 -15.73
C PHE A 168 6.56 -13.77 -14.22
N ILE A 169 6.40 -12.58 -13.64
CA ILE A 169 6.40 -12.41 -12.17
C ILE A 169 4.98 -12.40 -11.64
N ALA A 170 4.77 -12.84 -10.39
CA ALA A 170 3.44 -12.97 -9.78
C ALA A 170 2.56 -11.71 -9.85
N GLY A 171 3.15 -10.51 -9.89
CA GLY A 171 2.42 -9.25 -10.05
C GLY A 171 1.71 -9.12 -11.41
N PHE A 172 2.30 -9.66 -12.48
CA PHE A 172 1.76 -9.61 -13.84
C PHE A 172 0.42 -10.33 -13.97
N TYR A 173 0.32 -11.57 -13.47
CA TYR A 173 -0.91 -12.37 -13.57
C TYR A 173 -2.13 -11.64 -13.02
N SER A 174 -1.96 -10.90 -11.92
CA SER A 174 -3.05 -10.07 -11.40
C SER A 174 -3.23 -8.78 -12.20
N LYS A 175 -2.17 -8.00 -12.43
CA LYS A 175 -2.28 -6.66 -13.02
C LYS A 175 -2.74 -6.65 -14.47
N ASP A 176 -2.30 -7.61 -15.27
CA ASP A 176 -2.63 -7.69 -16.68
C ASP A 176 -4.14 -7.90 -16.87
N ILE A 177 -4.69 -8.88 -16.16
CA ILE A 177 -6.14 -9.16 -16.12
C ILE A 177 -6.93 -7.95 -15.60
N ILE A 178 -6.42 -7.26 -14.57
CA ILE A 178 -7.07 -6.05 -14.03
C ILE A 178 -7.16 -4.96 -15.09
N ILE A 179 -6.07 -4.69 -15.79
CA ILE A 179 -6.02 -3.64 -16.82
C ILE A 179 -6.94 -4.03 -18.00
N GLU A 180 -6.94 -5.29 -18.42
CA GLU A 180 -7.83 -5.78 -19.48
C GLU A 180 -9.32 -5.57 -19.12
N ILE A 181 -9.73 -5.93 -17.90
CA ILE A 181 -11.11 -5.73 -17.42
C ILE A 181 -11.46 -4.23 -17.36
N ILE A 182 -10.53 -3.39 -16.89
CA ILE A 182 -10.74 -1.93 -16.86
C ILE A 182 -10.92 -1.39 -18.27
N THR A 183 -10.03 -1.74 -19.21
CA THR A 183 -10.09 -1.24 -20.59
C THR A 183 -11.33 -1.70 -21.34
N SER A 184 -11.73 -2.97 -21.18
CA SER A 184 -12.97 -3.51 -21.77
C SER A 184 -14.22 -2.84 -21.20
N SER A 185 -14.25 -2.54 -19.89
CA SER A 185 -15.38 -1.83 -19.26
C SER A 185 -15.52 -0.36 -19.69
N MET A 186 -14.44 0.27 -20.17
CA MET A 186 -14.48 1.63 -20.73
C MET A 186 -14.87 1.66 -22.21
N GLY A 187 -14.78 0.54 -22.91
CA GLY A 187 -15.09 0.42 -24.34
C GLY A 187 -16.57 0.15 -24.65
N SER A 188 -17.40 -0.05 -23.63
CA SER A 188 -18.86 -0.26 -23.72
C SER A 188 -19.64 0.94 -23.20
#